data_AF-A0A399XBR9-F1
#
_entry.id   AF-A0A399XBR9-F1
#
_cell.length_a   1.000
_cell.length_b   1.000
_cell.length_c   1.000
_cell.angle_alpha   90.00
_cell.angle_beta   90.00
_cell.angle_gamma   90.00
#
_symmetry.space_group_name_H-M   'P 1'
#
loop_
_entity.id
_entity.type
_entity.pdbx_description
1 polymer ?
#
loop_
_entity_poly.entity_id
_entity_poly.type
_entity_poly.pdbx_seq_one_letter_code
_entity_poly.pdbx_strand_id
1 'polypeptide(L)'
;MTFRECFRALNRPGASVLLIVLLCGDLAFVVLHFASVLSPQLRNPLFNIECDRGYAEAFQYAKYSLILVSLVLTAWKNRVWRYVSWVLVLGYFLADDSLKLHEQLGALVAEKLDFIPPLGLRLQDFGELAVSASAGSLLLVAGVFAYRGGSADFKKTSKDLTLLILLLVFFGVVVDMVHSAIDMGRPIGLILEFVEGGGEMLSVSLLAWYSFLPIVRDGNANCYLCDFVRMTLKGRPA
;
A
#
# COMPACT_ATOMS: atom_id res chain seq x y z
N MET A 1 20.67 4.38 -21.44
CA MET A 1 19.20 4.46 -21.28
C MET A 1 18.80 5.91 -21.11
N THR A 2 17.89 6.38 -21.96
CA THR A 2 17.32 7.73 -21.91
C THR A 2 16.07 7.78 -21.02
N PHE A 3 15.67 8.98 -20.56
CA PHE A 3 14.43 9.17 -19.80
C PHE A 3 13.21 8.67 -20.59
N ARG A 4 13.17 8.95 -21.90
CA ARG A 4 12.07 8.55 -22.79
C ARG A 4 11.95 7.03 -22.94
N GLU A 5 13.08 6.31 -23.01
CA GLU A 5 13.11 4.85 -23.01
C GLU A 5 12.58 4.27 -21.70
N CYS A 6 13.01 4.83 -20.57
CA CYS A 6 12.56 4.40 -19.26
C CYS A 6 11.04 4.65 -19.07
N PHE A 7 10.57 5.84 -19.46
CA PHE A 7 9.14 6.17 -19.43
C PHE A 7 8.32 5.20 -20.29
N ARG A 8 8.74 4.91 -21.53
CA ARG A 8 8.05 3.92 -22.37
C ARG A 8 8.06 2.52 -21.76
N ALA A 9 9.13 2.15 -21.06
CA ALA A 9 9.16 0.86 -20.37
C ALA A 9 8.08 0.81 -19.30
N LEU A 10 7.91 1.86 -18.50
CA LEU A 10 6.90 1.93 -17.42
C LEU A 10 5.48 2.16 -17.95
N ASN A 11 5.33 2.88 -19.06
CA ASN A 11 4.06 3.25 -19.67
C ASN A 11 3.60 2.20 -20.70
N ARG A 12 3.35 0.97 -20.26
CA ARG A 12 2.77 -0.08 -21.11
C ARG A 12 1.25 0.05 -21.15
N PRO A 13 0.59 0.06 -22.33
CA PRO A 13 -0.83 0.36 -22.46
C PRO A 13 -1.73 -0.40 -21.48
N GLY A 14 -1.56 -1.73 -21.37
CA GLY A 14 -2.36 -2.54 -20.45
C GLY A 14 -2.16 -2.19 -18.97
N ALA A 15 -0.93 -1.91 -18.55
CA ALA A 15 -0.65 -1.47 -17.18
C ALA A 15 -1.14 -0.05 -16.92
N SER A 16 -0.96 0.87 -17.88
CA SER A 16 -1.40 2.26 -17.73
C SER A 16 -2.93 2.36 -17.69
N VAL A 17 -3.64 1.58 -18.52
CA VAL A 17 -5.11 1.49 -18.46
C VAL A 17 -5.56 0.96 -17.11
N LEU A 18 -4.92 -0.11 -16.61
CA LEU A 18 -5.21 -0.62 -15.26
C LEU A 18 -5.03 0.47 -14.20
N LEU A 19 -3.90 1.18 -14.20
CA LEU A 19 -3.65 2.25 -13.23
C LEU A 19 -4.73 3.34 -13.30
N ILE A 20 -5.11 3.78 -14.50
CA ILE A 20 -6.16 4.79 -14.68
C ILE A 20 -7.49 4.29 -14.10
N VAL A 21 -7.88 3.04 -14.39
CA VAL A 21 -9.12 2.46 -13.84
C VAL A 21 -9.10 2.43 -12.32
N LEU A 22 -7.98 2.02 -11.72
CA LEU A 22 -7.82 1.98 -10.27
C LEU A 22 -7.92 3.38 -9.65
N LEU A 23 -7.22 4.36 -10.22
CA LEU A 23 -7.25 5.75 -9.75
C LEU A 23 -8.61 6.41 -9.93
N CYS A 24 -9.34 6.09 -11.01
CA CYS A 24 -10.72 6.54 -11.18
C CYS A 24 -11.64 5.93 -10.11
N GLY A 25 -11.42 4.67 -9.72
CA GLY A 25 -12.09 4.04 -8.60
C GLY A 25 -11.79 4.76 -7.28
N ASP A 26 -10.52 5.05 -7.01
CA ASP A 26 -10.08 5.80 -5.82
C ASP A 26 -10.77 7.15 -5.73
N LEU A 27 -10.75 7.90 -6.84
CA LEU A 27 -11.41 9.19 -6.92
C LEU A 27 -12.92 9.08 -6.70
N ALA A 28 -13.57 8.05 -7.24
CA ALA A 28 -15.00 7.83 -7.03
C ALA A 28 -15.33 7.61 -5.55
N PHE A 29 -14.55 6.80 -4.83
CA PHE A 29 -14.76 6.57 -3.39
C PHE A 29 -14.47 7.80 -2.55
N VAL A 30 -13.44 8.57 -2.89
CA VAL A 30 -13.16 9.88 -2.27
C VAL A 30 -14.35 10.83 -2.45
N VAL A 31 -14.90 10.93 -3.67
CA VAL A 31 -16.07 11.77 -3.94
C VAL A 31 -17.29 11.29 -3.15
N LEU A 32 -17.51 9.97 -3.06
CA LEU A 32 -18.61 9.40 -2.27
C LEU A 32 -18.45 9.69 -0.77
N HIS A 33 -17.24 9.59 -0.22
CA HIS A 33 -16.95 9.97 1.17
C HIS A 33 -17.37 11.41 1.43
N PHE A 34 -16.86 12.37 0.64
CA PHE A 34 -17.23 13.79 0.82
C PHE A 34 -18.71 14.06 0.57
N ALA A 35 -19.34 13.40 -0.41
CA ALA A 35 -20.77 13.52 -0.64
C ALA A 35 -21.58 13.06 0.58
N SER A 36 -21.16 11.96 1.22
CA SER A 36 -21.81 11.41 2.42
C SER A 36 -21.64 12.29 3.66
N VAL A 37 -20.50 12.98 3.77
CA VAL A 37 -20.18 13.90 4.89
C VAL A 37 -20.91 15.23 4.72
N LEU A 38 -20.95 15.78 3.50
CA LEU A 38 -21.48 17.12 3.23
C LEU A 38 -22.99 17.16 3.00
N SER A 39 -23.59 16.06 2.53
CA SER A 39 -25.01 16.01 2.15
C SER A 39 -25.80 15.07 3.07
N PRO A 40 -26.71 15.58 3.93
CA PRO A 40 -27.52 14.76 4.81
C PRO A 40 -28.34 13.67 4.10
N GLN A 41 -28.73 13.93 2.85
CA GLN A 41 -29.54 13.01 2.03
C GLN A 41 -28.73 11.82 1.48
N LEU A 42 -27.40 11.94 1.42
CA LEU A 42 -26.48 10.91 0.92
C LEU A 42 -25.69 10.25 2.06
N ARG A 43 -26.06 10.52 3.31
CA ARG A 43 -25.36 10.02 4.48
C ARG A 43 -25.53 8.51 4.58
N ASN A 44 -24.47 7.79 4.23
CA ASN A 44 -24.38 6.35 4.36
C ASN A 44 -23.00 6.01 4.94
N PRO A 45 -22.90 5.35 6.11
CA PRO A 45 -21.62 4.96 6.69
C PRO A 45 -20.73 4.15 5.74
N LEU A 46 -21.33 3.34 4.86
CA LEU A 46 -20.59 2.50 3.89
C LEU A 46 -19.85 3.30 2.80
N PHE A 47 -20.16 4.60 2.66
CA PHE A 47 -19.42 5.51 1.78
C PHE A 47 -18.22 6.16 2.45
N ASN A 48 -18.05 5.99 3.77
CA ASN A 48 -16.83 6.42 4.41
C ASN A 48 -15.65 5.54 3.96
N ILE A 49 -14.52 6.19 3.64
CA ILE A 49 -13.29 5.59 3.15
C ILE A 49 -12.61 4.73 4.21
N GLU A 50 -12.77 5.09 5.49
CA GLU A 50 -12.25 4.35 6.66
C GLU A 50 -13.32 3.44 7.30
N CYS A 51 -14.49 3.27 6.66
CA CYS A 51 -15.49 2.37 7.22
C CYS A 51 -15.03 0.93 7.06
N ASP A 52 -14.87 0.25 8.20
CA ASP A 52 -14.80 -1.20 8.28
C ASP A 52 -15.92 -1.86 7.46
N ARG A 53 -15.53 -2.78 6.58
CA ARG A 53 -16.40 -3.51 5.64
C ARG A 53 -17.20 -2.59 4.72
N GLY A 54 -16.71 -1.37 4.51
CA GLY A 54 -17.23 -0.38 3.57
C GLY A 54 -16.88 -0.71 2.12
N TYR A 55 -17.43 0.08 1.20
CA TYR A 55 -17.19 -0.16 -0.23
C TYR A 55 -15.75 0.17 -0.66
N ALA A 56 -15.13 1.18 -0.05
CA ALA A 56 -13.74 1.54 -0.33
C ALA A 56 -12.77 0.43 0.10
N GLU A 57 -13.00 -0.16 1.28
CA GLU A 57 -12.22 -1.28 1.79
C GLU A 57 -12.38 -2.54 0.92
N ALA A 58 -13.62 -2.87 0.51
CA ALA A 58 -13.84 -3.98 -0.43
C ALA A 58 -13.10 -3.78 -1.77
N PHE A 59 -13.01 -2.53 -2.25
CA PHE A 59 -12.23 -2.20 -3.43
C PHE A 59 -10.72 -2.35 -3.18
N GLN A 60 -10.23 -1.98 -1.99
CA GLN A 60 -8.85 -2.21 -1.57
C GLN A 60 -8.51 -3.72 -1.54
N TYR A 61 -9.40 -4.57 -1.02
CA TYR A 61 -9.23 -6.03 -1.07
C TYR A 61 -9.14 -6.58 -2.49
N ALA A 62 -9.93 -6.03 -3.42
CA ALA A 62 -9.86 -6.41 -4.83
C ALA A 62 -8.49 -6.06 -5.45
N LYS A 63 -7.93 -4.89 -5.10
CA LYS A 63 -6.57 -4.51 -5.55
C LYS A 63 -5.49 -5.40 -4.94
N TYR A 64 -5.58 -5.71 -3.65
CA TYR A 64 -4.67 -6.68 -3.02
C TYR A 64 -4.73 -8.04 -3.72
N SER A 65 -5.93 -8.54 -3.99
CA SER A 65 -6.12 -9.79 -4.74
C SER A 65 -5.47 -9.74 -6.12
N LEU A 66 -5.63 -8.61 -6.84
CA LEU A 66 -4.96 -8.38 -8.12
C LEU A 66 -3.43 -8.36 -8.00
N ILE A 67 -2.89 -7.75 -6.94
CA ILE A 67 -1.45 -7.75 -6.65
C ILE A 67 -0.95 -9.18 -6.45
N LEU A 68 -1.62 -9.96 -5.59
CA LEU A 68 -1.23 -11.35 -5.28
C LEU A 68 -1.25 -12.23 -6.53
N VAL A 69 -2.35 -12.19 -7.30
CA VAL A 69 -2.46 -12.91 -8.57
C VAL A 69 -1.34 -12.47 -9.52
N SER A 70 -1.06 -11.17 -9.60
CA SER A 70 -0.03 -10.68 -10.51
C SER A 70 1.38 -11.15 -10.15
N LEU A 71 1.71 -11.19 -8.85
CA LEU A 71 2.99 -11.70 -8.36
C LEU A 71 3.12 -13.21 -8.59
N VAL A 72 2.05 -13.98 -8.37
CA VAL A 72 2.03 -15.43 -8.65
C VAL A 72 2.23 -15.70 -10.15
N LEU A 73 1.51 -14.98 -11.02
CA LEU A 73 1.66 -15.11 -12.47
C LEU A 73 3.07 -14.72 -12.93
N THR A 74 3.65 -13.68 -12.35
CA THR A 74 5.03 -13.26 -12.61
C THR A 74 6.03 -14.33 -12.15
N ALA A 75 5.82 -14.94 -10.98
CA ALA A 75 6.64 -16.03 -10.46
C ALA A 75 6.62 -17.23 -11.40
N TRP A 76 5.43 -17.60 -11.88
CA TRP A 76 5.22 -18.72 -12.78
C TRP A 76 5.85 -18.44 -14.15
N LYS A 77 5.48 -17.34 -14.82
CA LYS A 77 5.96 -16.97 -16.17
C LYS A 77 7.48 -16.96 -16.24
N ASN A 78 8.14 -16.41 -15.23
CA ASN A 78 9.60 -16.25 -15.20
C ASN A 78 10.33 -17.40 -14.51
N ARG A 79 9.62 -18.37 -13.93
CA ARG A 79 10.18 -19.46 -13.09
C ARG A 79 11.03 -18.94 -11.91
N VAL A 80 10.68 -17.77 -11.37
CA VAL A 80 11.37 -17.14 -10.24
C VAL A 80 10.50 -17.23 -8.99
N TRP A 81 10.57 -18.37 -8.30
CA TRP A 81 9.78 -18.63 -7.08
C TRP A 81 10.08 -17.69 -5.91
N ARG A 82 11.16 -16.91 -5.97
CA ARG A 82 11.47 -15.89 -4.96
C ARG A 82 10.40 -14.81 -4.84
N TYR A 83 9.57 -14.61 -5.88
CA TYR A 83 8.38 -13.74 -5.80
C TYR A 83 7.34 -14.21 -4.78
N VAL A 84 7.37 -15.47 -4.34
CA VAL A 84 6.53 -15.97 -3.24
C VAL A 84 6.78 -15.18 -1.96
N SER A 85 8.00 -14.68 -1.72
CA SER A 85 8.26 -13.80 -0.57
C SER A 85 7.39 -12.54 -0.57
N TRP A 86 7.18 -11.92 -1.72
CA TRP A 86 6.31 -10.75 -1.86
C TRP A 86 4.83 -11.12 -1.78
N VAL A 87 4.44 -12.30 -2.27
CA VAL A 87 3.09 -12.84 -2.08
C VAL A 87 2.78 -13.02 -0.60
N LEU A 88 3.74 -13.52 0.20
CA LEU A 88 3.57 -13.66 1.65
C LEU A 88 3.46 -12.31 2.35
N VAL A 89 4.30 -11.32 1.99
CA VAL A 89 4.25 -9.97 2.58
C VAL A 89 2.91 -9.30 2.31
N LEU A 90 2.48 -9.24 1.05
CA LEU A 90 1.25 -8.54 0.67
C LEU A 90 0.00 -9.36 0.99
N GLY A 91 0.15 -10.69 1.08
CA GLY A 91 -0.90 -11.58 1.56
C GLY A 91 -1.14 -11.41 3.05
N TYR A 92 -0.08 -11.15 3.83
CA TYR A 92 -0.22 -10.75 5.23
C TYR A 92 -0.96 -9.41 5.34
N PHE A 93 -0.63 -8.38 4.55
CA PHE A 93 -1.37 -7.11 4.60
C PHE A 93 -2.86 -7.29 4.34
N LEU A 94 -3.24 -8.07 3.31
CA LEU A 94 -4.65 -8.38 3.06
C LEU A 94 -5.30 -9.15 4.22
N ALA A 95 -4.60 -10.13 4.78
CA ALA A 95 -5.13 -10.93 5.89
C ALA A 95 -5.27 -10.12 7.17
N ASP A 96 -4.28 -9.27 7.45
CA ASP A 96 -4.23 -8.37 8.60
C ASP A 96 -5.40 -7.39 8.58
N ASP A 97 -5.59 -6.70 7.45
CA ASP A 97 -6.69 -5.75 7.20
C ASP A 97 -8.06 -6.45 7.30
N SER A 98 -8.27 -7.53 6.55
CA SER A 98 -9.57 -8.22 6.49
C SER A 98 -9.99 -8.97 7.75
N LEU A 99 -9.02 -9.43 8.56
CA LEU A 99 -9.28 -10.12 9.82
C LEU A 99 -9.05 -9.25 11.04
N LYS A 100 -8.59 -7.99 10.85
CA LYS A 100 -8.26 -7.04 11.92
C LYS A 100 -7.23 -7.62 12.89
N LEU A 101 -6.18 -8.27 12.36
CA LEU A 101 -5.22 -8.98 13.20
C LEU A 101 -4.43 -8.00 14.07
N HIS A 102 -3.92 -6.91 13.51
CA HIS A 102 -3.20 -5.89 14.27
C HIS A 102 -4.09 -5.22 15.33
N GLU A 103 -5.37 -4.96 15.05
CA GLU A 103 -6.31 -4.40 16.04
C GLU A 103 -6.57 -5.38 17.20
N GLN A 104 -6.94 -6.63 16.87
CA GLN A 104 -7.31 -7.64 17.87
C GLN A 104 -6.11 -8.05 18.73
N LEU A 105 -4.98 -8.35 18.09
CA LEU A 105 -3.76 -8.71 18.81
C LEU A 105 -3.17 -7.48 19.51
N GLY A 106 -3.33 -6.30 18.93
CA GLY A 106 -2.90 -5.03 19.51
C GLY A 106 -3.63 -4.76 20.82
N ALA A 107 -4.94 -5.02 20.87
CA ALA A 107 -5.72 -4.92 22.11
C ALA A 107 -5.21 -5.87 23.20
N LEU A 108 -4.90 -7.12 22.85
CA LEU A 108 -4.33 -8.10 23.79
C LEU A 108 -2.95 -7.69 24.32
N VAL A 109 -2.15 -6.98 23.51
CA VAL A 109 -0.88 -6.42 23.94
C VAL A 109 -1.11 -5.21 24.84
N ALA A 110 -2.02 -4.31 24.45
CA ALA A 110 -2.35 -3.08 25.17
C ALA A 110 -2.87 -3.35 26.59
N GLU A 111 -3.66 -4.40 26.79
CA GLU A 111 -4.14 -4.84 28.11
C GLU A 111 -3.01 -5.17 29.10
N LYS A 112 -1.81 -5.47 28.60
CA LYS A 112 -0.63 -5.81 29.42
C LYS A 112 0.31 -4.63 29.64
N LEU A 113 0.03 -3.48 29.05
CA LEU A 113 0.83 -2.27 29.18
C LEU A 113 0.28 -1.43 30.33
N ASP A 114 1.18 -1.00 31.22
CA ASP A 114 0.84 -0.17 32.39
C ASP A 114 1.71 1.10 32.41
N PHE A 115 1.53 1.94 31.39
CA PHE A 115 2.16 3.25 31.32
C PHE A 115 1.19 4.29 30.79
N ILE A 116 1.49 5.57 31.05
CA ILE A 116 0.73 6.69 30.49
C ILE A 116 1.25 6.94 29.07
N PRO A 117 0.42 6.73 28.02
CA PRO A 117 0.87 6.94 26.65
C PRO A 117 1.36 8.38 26.43
N PRO A 118 2.56 8.57 25.84
CA PRO A 118 3.02 9.89 25.46
C PRO A 118 2.27 10.39 24.21
N LEU A 119 2.36 11.69 23.95
CA LEU A 119 1.90 12.32 22.70
C LEU A 119 0.39 12.22 22.40
N GLY A 120 -0.46 11.95 23.40
CA GLY A 120 -1.91 11.89 23.21
C GLY A 120 -2.42 10.59 22.58
N LEU A 121 -1.53 9.61 22.37
CA LEU A 121 -1.88 8.30 21.84
C LEU A 121 -2.61 7.44 22.88
N ARG A 122 -3.21 6.34 22.41
CA ARG A 122 -3.85 5.31 23.22
C ARG A 122 -2.88 4.15 23.42
N LEU A 123 -3.06 3.38 24.51
CA LEU A 123 -2.33 2.11 24.68
C LEU A 123 -2.60 1.13 23.53
N GLN A 124 -3.80 1.20 22.95
CA GLN A 124 -4.19 0.44 21.76
C GLN A 124 -3.22 0.69 20.59
N ASP A 125 -2.94 1.95 20.27
CA ASP A 125 -2.06 2.32 19.14
C ASP A 125 -0.64 1.76 19.32
N PHE A 126 -0.14 1.71 20.56
CA PHE A 126 1.14 1.05 20.88
C PHE A 126 1.08 -0.47 20.72
N GLY A 127 -0.04 -1.09 21.08
CA GLY A 127 -0.28 -2.51 20.89
C GLY A 127 -0.32 -2.87 19.40
N GLU A 128 -1.08 -2.12 18.60
CA GLU A 128 -1.17 -2.27 17.14
C GLU A 128 0.21 -2.10 16.49
N LEU A 129 0.94 -1.04 16.83
CA LEU A 129 2.30 -0.81 16.35
C LEU A 129 3.23 -1.97 16.71
N ALA A 130 3.14 -2.51 17.93
CA ALA A 130 3.97 -3.63 18.35
C ALA A 130 3.68 -4.91 17.55
N VAL A 131 2.41 -5.22 17.29
CA VAL A 131 2.00 -6.37 16.47
C VAL A 131 2.46 -6.19 15.02
N SER A 132 2.15 -5.04 14.42
CA SER A 132 2.53 -4.71 13.05
C SER A 132 4.05 -4.71 12.85
N ALA A 133 4.81 -4.15 13.79
CA ALA A 133 6.27 -4.17 13.75
C ALA A 133 6.85 -5.59 13.92
N SER A 134 6.24 -6.42 14.77
CA SER A 134 6.67 -7.81 14.98
C SER A 134 6.44 -8.67 13.74
N ALA A 135 5.23 -8.61 13.18
CA ALA A 135 4.88 -9.31 11.95
C ALA A 135 5.71 -8.81 10.75
N GLY A 136 5.82 -7.49 10.62
CA GLY A 136 6.66 -6.84 9.60
C GLY A 136 8.12 -7.27 9.69
N SER A 137 8.69 -7.37 10.89
CA SER A 137 10.06 -7.84 11.11
C SER A 137 10.25 -9.30 10.67
N LEU A 138 9.31 -10.18 11.03
CA LEU A 138 9.35 -11.59 10.64
C LEU A 138 9.31 -11.75 9.11
N LEU A 139 8.41 -11.02 8.45
CA LEU A 139 8.28 -11.02 6.99
C LEU A 139 9.49 -10.39 6.30
N LEU A 140 10.08 -9.34 6.89
CA LEU A 140 11.28 -8.69 6.38
C LEU A 140 12.46 -9.65 6.39
N VAL A 141 12.63 -10.48 7.43
CA VAL A 141 13.67 -11.52 7.47
C VAL A 141 13.53 -12.47 6.28
N ALA A 142 12.32 -12.99 6.02
CA ALA A 142 12.05 -13.84 4.87
C ALA A 142 12.34 -13.12 3.53
N GLY A 143 11.92 -11.86 3.41
CA GLY A 143 12.18 -11.00 2.26
C GLY A 143 13.68 -10.78 2.03
N VAL A 144 14.47 -10.54 3.07
CA VAL A 144 15.92 -10.36 2.99
C VAL A 144 16.61 -11.63 2.50
N PHE A 145 16.21 -12.81 2.99
CA PHE A 145 16.75 -14.08 2.49
C PHE A 145 16.45 -14.28 0.99
N ALA A 146 15.21 -14.02 0.56
CA ALA A 146 14.83 -14.07 -0.85
C ALA A 146 15.61 -13.05 -1.69
N TYR A 147 15.80 -11.83 -1.16
CA TYR A 147 16.54 -10.75 -1.80
C TYR A 147 18.00 -11.10 -2.04
N ARG A 148 18.71 -11.59 -1.02
CA ARG A 148 20.15 -11.89 -1.11
C ARG A 148 20.44 -12.91 -2.21
N GLY A 149 19.62 -13.95 -2.29
CA GLY A 149 19.74 -15.00 -3.31
C GLY A 149 19.08 -14.69 -4.67
N GLY A 150 18.45 -13.53 -4.83
CA GLY A 150 17.71 -13.17 -6.05
C GLY A 150 18.57 -12.73 -7.23
N SER A 151 18.01 -12.86 -8.43
CA SER A 151 18.59 -12.31 -9.67
C SER A 151 18.66 -10.78 -9.62
N ALA A 152 19.46 -10.19 -10.51
CA ALA A 152 19.55 -8.72 -10.61
C ALA A 152 18.18 -8.07 -10.84
N ASP A 153 17.36 -8.67 -11.70
CA ASP A 153 16.01 -8.18 -12.00
C ASP A 153 15.09 -8.28 -10.80
N PHE A 154 15.09 -9.42 -10.10
CA PHE A 154 14.32 -9.59 -8.86
C PHE A 154 14.73 -8.56 -7.80
N LYS A 155 16.03 -8.27 -7.66
CA LYS A 155 16.54 -7.27 -6.71
C LYS A 155 16.09 -5.86 -7.04
N LYS A 156 15.94 -5.51 -8.33
CA LYS A 156 15.41 -4.21 -8.75
C LYS A 156 13.90 -4.13 -8.52
N THR A 157 13.14 -5.16 -8.89
CA THR A 157 11.71 -5.26 -8.60
C THR A 157 11.43 -5.19 -7.10
N SER A 158 12.23 -5.88 -6.29
CA SER A 158 12.12 -5.86 -4.83
C SER A 158 12.33 -4.47 -4.25
N LYS A 159 13.29 -3.69 -4.77
CA LYS A 159 13.50 -2.29 -4.33
C LYS A 159 12.29 -1.41 -4.62
N ASP A 160 11.70 -1.58 -5.80
CA ASP A 160 10.51 -0.82 -6.21
C ASP A 160 9.29 -1.21 -5.36
N LEU A 161 9.07 -2.50 -5.11
CA LEU A 161 8.01 -2.97 -4.22
C LEU A 161 8.22 -2.47 -2.79
N THR A 162 9.44 -2.52 -2.27
CA THR A 162 9.75 -1.94 -0.95
C THR A 162 9.45 -0.45 -0.90
N LEU A 163 9.82 0.32 -1.93
CA LEU A 163 9.53 1.76 -1.98
C LEU A 163 8.02 2.03 -1.93
N LEU A 164 7.23 1.26 -2.67
CA LEU A 164 5.77 1.41 -2.69
C LEU A 164 5.11 0.93 -1.39
N ILE A 165 5.64 -0.12 -0.76
CA ILE A 165 5.20 -0.56 0.57
C ILE A 165 5.53 0.50 1.63
N LEU A 166 6.70 1.14 1.56
CA LEU A 166 7.04 2.24 2.48
C LEU A 166 6.08 3.42 2.32
N LEU A 167 5.62 3.70 1.09
CA LEU A 167 4.58 4.70 0.86
C LEU A 167 3.25 4.31 1.51
N LEU A 168 2.84 3.04 1.36
CA LEU A 168 1.64 2.51 2.01
C LEU A 168 1.73 2.59 3.54
N VAL A 169 2.83 2.09 4.12
CA VAL A 169 3.08 2.13 5.59
C VAL A 169 3.14 3.56 6.11
N PHE A 170 3.62 4.51 5.30
CA PHE A 170 3.60 5.92 5.69
C PHE A 170 2.16 6.41 5.89
N PHE A 171 1.24 6.13 4.97
CA PHE A 171 -0.16 6.52 5.14
C PHE A 171 -0.84 5.73 6.25
N GLY A 172 -0.81 4.39 6.19
CA GLY A 172 -1.54 3.53 7.14
C GLY A 172 -0.96 3.35 8.53
N VAL A 173 0.18 3.98 8.83
CA VAL A 173 0.77 3.94 10.18
C VAL A 173 1.16 5.34 10.62
N VAL A 174 1.93 6.07 9.81
CA VAL A 174 2.43 7.37 10.26
C VAL A 174 1.31 8.41 10.27
N VAL A 175 0.47 8.46 9.23
CA VAL A 175 -0.64 9.43 9.19
C VAL A 175 -1.72 9.05 10.21
N ASP A 176 -2.07 7.77 10.33
CA ASP A 176 -2.96 7.24 11.38
C ASP A 176 -2.49 7.63 12.80
N MET A 177 -1.22 7.38 13.12
CA MET A 177 -0.68 7.77 14.44
C MET A 177 -0.73 9.28 14.66
N VAL A 178 -0.51 10.09 13.62
CA VAL A 178 -0.62 11.56 13.72
C VAL A 178 -2.08 11.98 13.93
N HIS A 179 -3.02 11.31 13.27
CA HIS A 179 -4.45 11.52 13.47
C HIS A 179 -4.85 11.19 14.91
N SER A 180 -4.48 10.01 15.40
CA SER A 180 -4.76 9.57 16.77
C SER A 180 -4.10 10.46 17.85
N ALA A 181 -2.91 11.01 17.58
CA ALA A 181 -2.18 11.87 18.52
C ALA A 181 -2.75 13.30 18.61
N ILE A 182 -3.50 13.76 17.61
CA ILE A 182 -3.88 15.16 17.45
C ILE A 182 -5.41 15.33 17.44
N ASP A 183 -5.99 15.69 18.58
CA ASP A 183 -7.39 16.15 18.64
C ASP A 183 -7.49 17.65 18.31
N MET A 184 -7.38 17.98 17.02
CA MET A 184 -7.46 19.36 16.50
C MET A 184 -8.87 19.76 16.00
N GLY A 185 -9.90 18.98 16.35
CA GLY A 185 -11.29 19.25 15.98
C GLY A 185 -11.67 18.79 14.57
N ARG A 186 -12.98 18.82 14.29
CA ARG A 186 -13.61 18.20 13.10
C ARG A 186 -12.98 18.52 11.73
N PRO A 187 -12.63 19.78 11.37
CA PRO A 187 -12.12 20.05 10.03
C PRO A 187 -10.73 19.46 9.78
N ILE A 188 -9.87 19.40 10.81
CA ILE A 188 -8.52 18.82 10.68
C ILE A 188 -8.61 17.29 10.69
N GLY A 189 -9.47 16.70 11.53
CA GLY A 189 -9.74 15.26 11.53
C GLY A 189 -10.21 14.76 10.16
N LEU A 190 -11.16 15.45 9.52
CA LEU A 190 -11.62 15.10 8.17
C LEU A 190 -10.51 15.17 7.10
N ILE A 191 -9.55 16.08 7.24
CA ILE A 191 -8.42 16.17 6.31
C ILE A 191 -7.46 15.01 6.55
N LEU A 192 -7.17 14.67 7.81
CA LEU A 192 -6.29 13.55 8.15
C LEU A 192 -6.90 12.22 7.70
N GLU A 193 -8.18 11.99 7.98
CA GLU A 193 -8.95 10.83 7.50
C GLU A 193 -8.89 10.70 5.96
N PHE A 194 -9.07 11.81 5.25
CA PHE A 194 -8.92 11.82 3.80
C PHE A 194 -7.49 11.52 3.33
N VAL A 195 -6.47 12.10 3.98
CA VAL A 195 -5.06 11.94 3.61
C VAL A 195 -4.59 10.51 3.89
N GLU A 196 -5.02 9.95 5.01
CA GLU A 196 -4.77 8.57 5.42
C GLU A 196 -5.42 7.60 4.44
N GLY A 197 -6.75 7.50 4.44
CA GLY A 197 -7.46 6.53 3.59
C GLY A 197 -7.22 6.76 2.09
N GLY A 198 -7.20 8.01 1.63
CA GLY A 198 -6.91 8.33 0.23
C GLY A 198 -5.47 8.00 -0.18
N GLY A 199 -4.51 8.22 0.74
CA GLY A 199 -3.11 7.90 0.54
C GLY A 199 -2.84 6.39 0.49
N GLU A 200 -3.51 5.61 1.34
CA GLU A 200 -3.48 4.16 1.26
C GLU A 200 -4.02 3.64 -0.07
N MET A 201 -5.22 4.09 -0.46
CA MET A 201 -5.86 3.66 -1.70
C MET A 201 -4.95 3.91 -2.92
N LEU A 202 -4.34 5.10 -2.98
CA LEU A 202 -3.38 5.46 -4.01
C LEU A 202 -2.14 4.53 -3.99
N SER A 203 -1.60 4.26 -2.81
CA SER A 203 -0.43 3.41 -2.62
C SER A 203 -0.69 1.98 -3.10
N VAL A 204 -1.86 1.42 -2.77
CA VAL A 204 -2.28 0.08 -3.24
C VAL A 204 -2.53 0.09 -4.76
N SER A 205 -3.08 1.17 -5.33
CA SER A 205 -3.24 1.33 -6.78
C SER A 205 -1.90 1.32 -7.52
N LEU A 206 -0.88 1.99 -6.96
CA LEU A 206 0.49 1.96 -7.50
C LEU A 206 1.15 0.59 -7.36
N LEU A 207 0.95 -0.11 -6.23
CA LEU A 207 1.41 -1.49 -6.03
C LEU A 207 0.79 -2.45 -7.04
N ALA A 208 -0.51 -2.34 -7.28
CA ALA A 208 -1.25 -3.16 -8.25
C ALA A 208 -0.74 -2.92 -9.68
N TRP A 209 -0.62 -1.66 -10.08
CA TRP A 209 -0.04 -1.28 -11.36
C TRP A 209 1.37 -1.85 -11.55
N TYR A 210 2.25 -1.64 -10.57
CA TYR A 210 3.63 -2.07 -10.66
C TYR A 210 3.78 -3.59 -10.66
N SER A 211 2.97 -4.30 -9.87
CA SER A 211 2.98 -5.78 -9.81
C SER A 211 2.44 -6.42 -11.08
N PHE A 212 1.51 -5.75 -11.78
CA PHE A 212 0.96 -6.21 -13.05
C PHE A 212 1.91 -5.95 -14.23
N LEU A 213 2.74 -4.92 -14.15
CA LEU A 213 3.63 -4.47 -15.23
C LEU A 213 4.56 -5.56 -15.81
N PRO A 214 5.21 -6.45 -15.03
CA PRO A 214 6.02 -7.55 -15.55
C PRO A 214 5.25 -8.58 -16.39
N ILE A 215 3.93 -8.69 -16.19
CA ILE A 215 3.08 -9.64 -16.94
C ILE A 215 2.91 -9.18 -18.37
N VAL A 216 2.62 -7.89 -18.55
CA VAL A 216 2.36 -7.25 -19.85
C VAL A 216 3.63 -6.76 -20.56
N ARG A 217 4.78 -6.78 -19.89
CA ARG A 217 6.07 -6.53 -20.52
C ARG A 217 6.57 -7.81 -21.20
N ASP A 218 6.97 -7.66 -22.45
CA ASP A 218 7.71 -8.69 -23.19
C ASP A 218 9.22 -8.47 -23.03
N GLY A 219 9.94 -9.51 -22.61
CA GLY A 219 11.40 -9.52 -22.45
C GLY A 219 11.91 -8.90 -21.14
N ASN A 220 13.23 -8.73 -21.05
CA ASN A 220 13.89 -8.18 -19.86
C ASN A 220 13.53 -6.71 -19.65
N ALA A 221 13.28 -6.34 -18.39
CA ALA A 221 12.99 -4.97 -18.02
C ALA A 221 14.26 -4.11 -18.11
N ASN A 222 14.30 -3.22 -19.09
CA ASN A 222 15.43 -2.30 -19.23
C ASN A 222 15.37 -1.16 -18.19
N CYS A 223 14.17 -0.82 -17.66
CA CYS A 223 13.99 0.21 -16.62
C CYS A 223 13.01 -0.18 -15.52
N TYR A 224 13.30 0.32 -14.32
CA TYR A 224 12.59 0.09 -13.06
C TYR A 224 12.16 1.44 -12.44
N LEU A 225 11.23 1.42 -11.49
CA LEU A 225 10.65 2.62 -10.89
C LEU A 225 11.72 3.45 -10.17
N CYS A 226 12.57 2.82 -9.36
CA CYS A 226 13.68 3.51 -8.69
C CYS A 226 14.67 4.13 -9.69
N ASP A 227 14.89 3.49 -10.85
CA ASP A 227 15.75 4.05 -11.90
C ASP A 227 15.10 5.32 -12.48
N PHE A 228 13.79 5.28 -12.75
CA PHE A 228 13.02 6.43 -13.22
C PHE A 228 13.03 7.60 -12.22
N VAL A 229 12.72 7.34 -10.95
CA VAL A 229 12.73 8.36 -9.88
C VAL A 229 14.10 9.03 -9.78
N ARG A 230 15.19 8.25 -9.82
CA ARG A 230 16.56 8.79 -9.81
C ARG A 230 16.86 9.66 -11.02
N MET A 231 16.35 9.30 -12.20
CA MET A 231 16.54 10.10 -13.43
C MET A 231 15.79 11.43 -13.32
N THR A 232 14.57 11.43 -12.80
CA THR A 232 13.75 12.64 -12.58
C THR A 232 14.41 13.59 -11.58
N LEU A 233 14.87 13.08 -10.43
CA LEU A 233 15.51 13.89 -9.38
C LEU A 233 16.83 14.52 -9.83
N LYS A 234 17.58 13.85 -10.72
CA LYS A 234 18.84 14.37 -11.27
C LYS A 234 18.62 15.40 -12.39
N GLY A 235 17.37 15.76 -12.69
CA GLY A 235 17.04 16.83 -13.62
C GLY A 235 17.60 16.64 -15.03
N ARG A 236 17.81 15.40 -15.50
CA ARG A 236 18.24 15.14 -16.88
C ARG A 236 17.05 15.40 -17.81
N PRO A 237 17.00 16.53 -18.54
CA PRO A 237 15.92 16.79 -19.48
C PRO A 237 16.09 15.87 -20.70
N ALA A 238 14.98 15.68 -21.41
CA ALA A 238 14.80 14.81 -22.56
C ALA A 238 15.86 14.97 -23.67
#